data_AF-F8W642-F1
#
_entry.id   AF-F8W642-F1
#
_cell.length_a   1.000
_cell.length_b   1.000
_cell.length_c   1.000
_cell.angle_alpha   90.00
_cell.angle_beta   90.00
_cell.angle_gamma   90.00
#
_symmetry.space_group_name_H-M   'P 1'
#
loop_
_entity.id
_entity.type
_entity.pdbx_description
1 polymer ?
#
loop_
_entity_poly.entity_id
_entity_poly.type
_entity_poly.pdbx_seq_one_letter_code
_entity_poly.pdbx_strand_id
1 'polypeptide(L)' 'MMYGGMRGMKGLVYETSVLDPDEGIRFRGFSIPECQKLLPKAKGGEEPLPEGLFWLLVTGHIPTEE' A
#
# COMPACT_ATOMS: atom_id res chain seq x y z
N MET A 1 20.35 -19.53 9.23
CA MET A 1 20.07 -18.39 8.32
C MET A 1 20.38 -18.74 6.86
N MET A 2 21.58 -19.21 6.51
CA MET A 2 21.92 -19.56 5.11
C MET A 2 21.20 -20.81 4.58
N TYR A 3 21.24 -21.94 5.30
CA TYR A 3 20.53 -23.17 4.90
C TYR A 3 19.00 -23.09 4.98
N GLY A 4 18.46 -22.06 5.63
CA GLY A 4 17.02 -21.86 5.83
C GLY A 4 16.40 -20.86 4.85
N GLY A 5 17.08 -20.56 3.73
CA GLY A 5 16.54 -19.67 2.69
C GLY A 5 16.22 -18.26 3.17
N MET A 6 17.14 -17.62 3.91
CA MET A 6 16.97 -16.24 4.42
C MET A 6 15.74 -16.02 5.34
N ARG A 7 15.15 -17.08 5.90
CA ARG A 7 14.04 -16.95 6.86
C ARG A 7 14.42 -16.03 8.03
N GLY A 8 13.69 -14.92 8.17
CA GLY A 8 13.91 -13.92 9.22
C GLY A 8 15.06 -12.93 8.95
N MET A 9 15.69 -12.97 7.78
CA MET A 9 16.78 -12.05 7.42
C MET A 9 16.25 -10.85 6.64
N LYS A 10 16.59 -9.64 7.09
CA LYS A 10 16.32 -8.39 6.36
C LYS A 10 17.40 -8.22 5.28
N GLY A 11 17.05 -8.48 4.01
CA GLY A 11 18.02 -8.56 2.91
C GLY A 11 17.78 -7.61 1.73
N LEU A 12 16.65 -6.90 1.70
CA LEU A 12 16.32 -5.95 0.63
C LEU A 12 15.65 -4.71 1.20
N VAL A 13 15.79 -3.60 0.47
CA VAL A 13 15.04 -2.36 0.69
C VAL A 13 13.84 -2.37 -0.25
N TYR A 14 12.65 -2.18 0.30
CA TYR A 14 11.39 -2.13 -0.45
C TYR A 14 10.49 -1.04 0.14
N GLU A 15 10.19 -0.01 -0.66
CA GLU A 15 9.70 1.28 -0.18
C GLU A 15 8.17 1.46 -0.26
N THR A 16 7.49 0.66 -1.08
CA THR A 16 6.09 0.92 -1.43
C THR A 16 5.11 0.45 -0.35
N SER A 17 5.44 -0.62 0.37
CA SER A 17 4.59 -1.17 1.41
C SER A 17 5.37 -1.82 2.55
N VAL A 18 4.75 -1.82 3.74
CA VAL A 18 5.29 -2.45 4.95
C VAL A 18 4.14 -3.13 5.70
N LEU A 19 4.37 -4.34 6.20
CA LEU A 19 3.42 -5.06 7.05
C LEU A 19 3.54 -4.57 8.49
N ASP A 20 2.49 -3.93 8.99
CA ASP A 20 2.30 -3.63 10.40
C ASP A 20 1.73 -4.88 11.09
N PRO A 21 2.32 -5.35 12.20
CA PRO A 21 1.86 -6.56 12.89
C PRO A 21 0.45 -6.42 13.49
N ASP A 22 -0.01 -5.21 13.79
CA ASP A 22 -1.30 -4.96 14.45
C ASP A 22 -2.38 -4.50 13.45
N GLU A 23 -2.00 -3.70 12.45
CA GLU A 23 -2.95 -3.10 11.49
C GLU A 23 -2.91 -3.73 10.08
N GLY A 24 -1.98 -4.65 9.83
CA GLY A 24 -1.83 -5.32 8.54
C GLY A 24 -1.00 -4.50 7.54
N ILE A 25 -1.22 -4.74 6.25
CA ILE A 25 -0.38 -4.13 5.21
C ILE A 25 -0.70 -2.64 5.07
N ARG A 26 0.36 -1.82 5.01
CA ARG A 26 0.28 -0.38 4.73
C ARG A 26 0.91 -0.06 3.38
N PHE A 27 0.26 0.80 2.60
CA PHE A 27 0.76 1.34 1.33
C PHE A 27 1.25 2.76 1.55
N ARG A 28 2.56 3.00 1.46
CA ARG A 28 3.18 4.31 1.75
C ARG A 28 2.74 4.92 3.09
N GLY A 29 2.51 4.07 4.09
CA GLY A 29 2.05 4.47 5.43
C GLY A 29 0.54 4.38 5.66
N PHE A 30 -0.27 4.33 4.59
CA PHE A 30 -1.72 4.25 4.69
C PHE A 30 -2.21 2.80 4.82
N SER A 31 -3.05 2.54 5.80
CA SER A 31 -3.75 1.26 5.96
C SER A 31 -4.82 1.06 4.88
N ILE A 32 -5.27 -0.19 4.68
CA ILE A 32 -6.36 -0.48 3.72
C ILE A 32 -7.64 0.34 4.01
N PRO A 33 -8.11 0.46 5.27
CA PRO A 33 -9.29 1.28 5.57
C PRO A 33 -9.10 2.77 5.27
N GLU A 34 -7.88 3.30 5.40
CA GLU A 34 -7.56 4.68 5.01
C GLU A 34 -7.57 4.82 3.48
N CYS A 35 -6.97 3.88 2.76
CA CYS A 35 -7.02 3.86 1.29
C CYS A 35 -8.46 3.82 0.75
N GLN A 36 -9.35 3.01 1.34
CA GLN A 36 -10.77 2.96 0.92
C GLN A 36 -11.53 4.27 1.14
N LYS A 37 -11.08 5.11 2.08
CA LYS A 37 -11.67 6.41 2.38
C LYS A 37 -11.08 7.54 1.54
N LEU A 38 -9.78 7.50 1.29
CA LEU A 38 -9.03 8.60 0.68
C LEU A 38 -8.83 8.44 -0.82
N LEU A 39 -8.78 7.22 -1.35
CA LEU A 39 -8.56 7.02 -2.79
C LEU A 39 -9.82 7.33 -3.59
N PRO A 40 -9.67 7.93 -4.79
CA PRO A 40 -10.77 8.18 -5.71
C PRO A 40 -11.55 6.90 -6.05
N LYS A 41 -12.85 7.08 -6.30
CA LYS A 41 -13.79 6.01 -6.63
C LYS A 41 -14.39 6.25 -7.99
N ALA A 42 -14.83 5.19 -8.66
CA ALA A 42 -15.61 5.33 -9.88
C ALA A 42 -16.93 6.07 -9.60
N LYS A 43 -17.45 6.79 -10.59
CA LYS A 43 -18.75 7.47 -10.47
C LYS A 43 -19.86 6.45 -10.19
N GLY A 44 -20.49 6.55 -9.02
CA GLY A 44 -21.51 5.61 -8.55
C GLY A 44 -20.97 4.29 -8.01
N GLY A 45 -19.65 4.16 -7.87
CA GLY A 45 -18.99 3.03 -7.21
C GLY A 45 -18.59 3.37 -5.77
N GLU A 46 -18.45 2.33 -4.95
CA GLU A 46 -18.07 2.47 -3.54
C GLU A 46 -16.62 2.02 -3.26
N GLU A 47 -15.99 1.33 -4.22
CA GLU A 47 -14.64 0.80 -4.11
C GLU A 47 -13.58 1.75 -4.70
N PRO A 48 -12.37 1.80 -4.12
CA PRO A 48 -11.28 2.63 -4.60
C PRO A 48 -10.74 2.13 -5.94
N LEU A 49 -10.39 3.07 -6.82
CA LEU A 49 -9.83 2.78 -8.13
C LEU A 49 -8.38 2.25 -8.04
N PRO A 50 -8.05 1.13 -8.72
CA PRO A 50 -6.68 0.61 -8.77
C PRO A 50 -5.65 1.63 -9.30
N GLU A 51 -6.07 2.53 -10.18
CA GLU A 51 -5.26 3.63 -10.71
C GLU A 51 -4.78 4.56 -9.60
N GLY A 52 -5.66 4.87 -8.65
CA GLY A 52 -5.31 5.71 -7.50
C GLY A 52 -4.35 5.02 -6.55
N LEU A 53 -4.49 3.70 -6.38
CA LEU A 53 -3.52 2.90 -5.62
C LEU A 53 -2.15 2.91 -6.31
N PHE A 54 -2.10 2.72 -7.62
CA PHE A 54 -0.84 2.78 -8.36
C PHE A 54 -0.14 4.13 -8.20
N TRP A 55 -0.89 5.24 -8.30
CA TRP A 55 -0.39 6.58 -8.05
C TRP A 55 0.22 6.72 -6.65
N LEU A 56 -0.50 6.24 -5.62
CA LEU A 56 -0.01 6.25 -4.24
C LEU A 56 1.32 5.50 -4.12
N LEU A 57 1.42 4.30 -4.68
CA LEU A 57 2.65 3.50 -4.58
C LEU A 57 3.85 4.17 -5.26
N VAL A 58 3.64 4.81 -6.41
CA VAL A 58 4.70 5.49 -7.16
C VAL A 58 5.12 6.79 -6.47
N THR A 59 4.15 7.61 -6.03
CA THR A 59 4.40 8.99 -5.61
C THR A 59 4.47 9.20 -4.10
N GLY A 60 3.87 8.31 -3.32
CA GLY A 60 3.66 8.51 -1.87
C GLY A 60 2.52 9.46 -1.50
N HIS A 61 1.76 9.98 -2.47
CA HIS A 61 0.71 10.97 -2.26
C HIS A 61 -0.66 10.43 -2.66
N ILE A 62 -1.73 10.95 -2.05
CA ILE A 62 -3.11 10.64 -2.45
C ILE A 62 -3.44 11.43 -3.73
N PRO A 63 -3.91 10.78 -4.81
CA PRO A 63 -4.30 11.46 -6.04
C PRO A 63 -5.63 12.22 -5.88
N THR A 64 -5.84 13.23 -6.72
CA THR A 64 -7.15 13.88 -6.91
C THR A 64 -7.97 13.12 -7.97
N GLU A 65 -9.22 13.53 -8.20
CA GLU A 65 -10.09 12.90 -9.21
C GLU A 65 -9.71 13.23 -10.66
N GLU A 66 -8.85 14.25 -10.88
CA GLU A 66 -8.44 14.72 -12.21
C GLU A 66 -7.32 13.90 -12.86
#